data_AF-A0A6B1B2T7-F1
#
_entry.id   AF-A0A6B1B2T7-F1
#
_cell.length_a   1.000
_cell.length_b   1.000
_cell.length_c   1.000
_cell.angle_alpha   90.00
_cell.angle_beta   90.00
_cell.angle_gamma   90.00
#
_symmetry.space_group_name_H-M   'P 1'
#
loop_
_entity.id
_entity.type
_entity.pdbx_description
1 polymer ?
#
loop_
_entity_poly.entity_id
_entity_poly.type
_entity_poly.pdbx_seq_one_letter_code
_entity_poly.pdbx_strand_id
1 'polypeptide(L)' 'MSNVQEYLVSSSGQVCLPASVRHRWDLDDGGPVDVLDLGFGVLTVPKGEGRHLLADLLGRDEHAAFVHSLADDPDLATT' A
#
# COMPACT_ATOMS: atom_id res chain seq x y z
N MET A 1 -13.29 7.97 13.77
CA MET A 1 -14.16 6.81 14.10
C MET A 1 -13.71 5.65 13.25
N SER A 2 -13.24 4.55 13.84
CA SER A 2 -12.91 3.33 13.12
C SER A 2 -14.19 2.51 12.93
N ASN A 3 -14.66 2.39 11.69
CA ASN A 3 -15.78 1.53 11.32
C ASN A 3 -15.27 0.51 10.30
N VAL A 4 -15.65 -0.76 10.45
CA VAL A 4 -15.34 -1.80 9.48
C VAL A 4 -16.51 -1.86 8.50
N GLN A 5 -16.24 -1.61 7.22
CA GLN A 5 -17.22 -1.71 6.15
C GLN A 5 -16.78 -2.82 5.20
N GLU A 6 -17.71 -3.72 4.90
CA GLU A 6 -17.50 -4.80 3.95
C GLU A 6 -17.91 -4.34 2.55
N TYR A 7 -17.09 -4.66 1.55
CA TYR A 7 -17.34 -4.36 0.15
C TYR A 7 -17.23 -5.63 -0.67
N LEU A 8 -18.10 -5.77 -1.66
CA LEU A 8 -17.97 -6.80 -2.67
C LEU A 8 -16.89 -6.42 -3.66
N VAL A 9 -16.03 -7.38 -3.97
CA VAL A 9 -15.12 -7.30 -5.11
C VAL A 9 -15.92 -7.70 -6.35
N SER A 10 -15.85 -6.89 -7.41
CA SER A 10 -16.51 -7.22 -8.67
C SER A 10 -15.96 -8.51 -9.27
N SER A 11 -16.68 -9.11 -10.23
CA SER A 11 -16.19 -10.27 -10.98
C SER A 11 -14.91 -9.97 -11.78
N SER A 12 -14.64 -8.69 -12.07
CA SER A 12 -13.39 -8.22 -12.68
C SER A 12 -12.25 -8.00 -11.67
N GLY A 13 -12.46 -8.30 -10.38
CA GLY A 13 -11.44 -8.14 -9.33
C GLY A 13 -11.27 -6.72 -8.80
N GLN A 14 -12.22 -5.82 -9.08
CA GLN A 14 -12.13 -4.41 -8.69
C GLN A 14 -12.94 -4.12 -7.42
N VAL A 15 -12.43 -3.23 -6.58
CA VAL A 15 -13.15 -2.67 -5.43
C VAL A 15 -13.26 -1.16 -5.57
N CYS A 16 -14.44 -0.62 -5.30
CA CYS A 16 -14.67 0.82 -5.35
C CYS A 16 -14.35 1.46 -4.00
N LEU A 17 -13.55 2.52 -4.01
CA LEU A 17 -13.34 3.33 -2.81
C LEU A 17 -14.65 4.03 -2.40
N PRO A 18 -14.97 4.09 -1.09
CA PRO A 18 -16.15 4.80 -0.61
C PRO A 18 -16.13 6.27 -1.03
N ALA A 19 -17.30 6.85 -1.36
CA ALA A 19 -17.39 8.23 -1.83
C ALA A 19 -16.76 9.24 -0.86
N SER A 20 -16.92 9.05 0.45
CA SER A 20 -16.30 9.88 1.48
C SER A 20 -14.76 9.80 1.48
N VAL A 21 -14.20 8.64 1.13
CA VAL A 21 -12.75 8.45 0.99
C VAL A 21 -12.26 9.12 -0.28
N ARG A 22 -12.97 8.96 -1.40
CA ARG A 22 -12.64 9.61 -2.67
C ARG A 22 -12.59 11.12 -2.52
N HIS A 23 -13.62 11.73 -1.95
CA HIS A 23 -13.68 13.17 -1.73
C HIS A 23 -12.55 13.66 -0.82
N ARG A 24 -12.27 12.93 0.27
CA ARG A 24 -11.17 13.28 1.19
C ARG A 24 -9.79 13.20 0.55
N TRP A 25 -9.62 12.35 -0.46
CA TRP A 25 -8.36 12.13 -1.17
C TRP A 25 -8.29 12.86 -2.51
N ASP A 26 -9.27 13.71 -2.83
CA ASP A 26 -9.37 14.44 -4.10
C ASP A 26 -9.39 13.49 -5.32
N LEU A 27 -10.16 12.40 -5.20
CA LEU A 27 -10.36 11.36 -6.23
C LEU A 27 -11.80 11.34 -6.75
N ASP A 28 -12.48 12.48 -6.70
CA ASP A 28 -13.88 12.59 -7.15
C ASP A 28 -14.01 12.22 -8.64
N ASP A 29 -13.03 12.61 -9.45
CA ASP A 29 -12.89 12.27 -10.88
C ASP A 29 -12.00 11.04 -11.13
N GLY A 30 -11.66 10.30 -10.07
CA GLY A 30 -10.69 9.21 -10.10
C GLY A 30 -9.25 9.71 -10.05
N GLY A 31 -8.31 8.77 -9.94
CA GLY A 31 -6.90 9.08 -9.80
C GLY A 31 -6.12 7.93 -9.19
N PRO A 32 -4.79 8.08 -9.09
CA PRO A 32 -3.92 7.03 -8.58
C PRO A 32 -3.98 6.93 -7.06
N VAL A 33 -3.71 5.73 -6.56
CA VAL A 33 -3.51 5.39 -5.14
C VAL A 33 -2.26 4.54 -5.03
N ASP A 34 -1.65 4.53 -3.85
CA ASP A 34 -0.62 3.53 -3.53
C ASP A 34 -1.31 2.31 -2.93
N VAL A 35 -0.87 1.11 -3.33
CA VAL A 35 -1.32 -0.18 -2.78
C VAL A 35 -0.12 -0.90 -2.21
N LEU A 36 -0.19 -1.22 -0.93
CA LEU A 36 0.83 -1.97 -0.21
C LEU A 36 0.30 -3.37 0.07
N ASP A 37 1.04 -4.38 -0.35
CA ASP A 37 0.78 -5.77 0.01
C ASP A 37 1.55 -6.10 1.30
N LEU A 38 0.81 -6.50 2.33
CA LEU A 38 1.35 -6.87 3.65
C LEU A 38 1.30 -8.39 3.87
N GLY A 39 0.98 -9.18 2.85
CA GLY A 39 0.83 -10.64 2.89
C GLY A 39 -0.47 -11.12 3.55
N PHE A 40 -0.87 -10.52 4.67
CA PHE A 40 -2.15 -10.82 5.34
C PHE A 40 -3.30 -9.90 4.89
N GLY A 41 -2.99 -8.86 4.12
CA GLY A 41 -3.96 -7.89 3.64
C GLY A 41 -3.29 -6.83 2.77
N VAL A 42 -4.14 -6.05 2.09
CA VAL A 42 -3.72 -4.91 1.29
C VAL A 42 -4.10 -3.61 1.98
N LEU A 43 -3.17 -2.66 1.99
CA LEU A 43 -3.41 -1.30 2.48
C LEU A 43 -3.40 -0.34 1.29
N THR A 44 -4.53 0.32 1.05
CA THR A 44 -4.65 1.38 0.05
C THR A 44 -4.55 2.74 0.73
N VAL A 45 -3.70 3.62 0.21
CA VAL A 45 -3.47 4.98 0.74
C VAL A 45 -3.40 6.00 -0.41
N PRO A 46 -3.49 7.32 -0.14
CA PRO A 46 -3.24 8.34 -1.15
C PRO A 46 -1.86 8.15 -1.80
N LYS A 47 -1.76 8.46 -3.09
CA LYS A 47 -0.50 8.37 -3.82
C LYS A 47 0.62 9.15 -3.11
N GLY A 48 1.77 8.51 -2.92
CA GLY A 48 2.96 9.06 -2.27
C GLY A 48 3.06 8.73 -0.78
N GLU A 49 1.96 8.40 -0.12
CA GLU A 49 1.96 8.09 1.32
C GLU A 49 2.50 6.70 1.62
N GLY A 50 2.43 5.75 0.67
CA GLY A 50 2.89 4.38 0.90
C GLY A 50 4.36 4.31 1.25
N ARG A 51 5.19 5.10 0.56
CA ARG A 51 6.63 5.17 0.83
C ARG A 51 6.95 5.83 2.17
N HIS A 52 6.21 6.87 2.56
CA HIS A 52 6.39 7.51 3.86
C HIS A 52 6.03 6.54 4.98
N LEU A 53 4.89 5.84 4.87
CA LEU A 53 4.47 4.84 5.84
C LEU A 53 5.47 3.70 5.97
N LEU A 54 5.99 3.16 4.85
CA LEU A 54 7.03 2.13 4.90
C LEU A 54 8.31 2.63 5.55
N ALA A 55 8.73 3.87 5.26
CA ALA A 55 9.91 4.47 5.86
C ALA A 55 9.75 4.76 7.37
N ASP A 56 8.52 4.99 7.83
CA ASP A 56 8.19 5.20 9.24
C ASP A 56 8.02 3.87 10.00
N LEU A 57 7.50 2.83 9.34
CA LEU A 57 7.25 1.51 9.95
C LEU A 57 8.48 0.62 9.96
N LEU A 58 9.28 0.66 8.90
CA LEU A 58 10.56 -0.03 8.86
C LEU A 58 11.60 0.92 9.43
N GLY A 59 12.10 0.61 10.63
CA GLY A 59 13.27 1.30 11.14
C GLY A 59 14.36 1.26 10.07
N ARG A 60 14.97 2.41 9.74
CA ARG A 60 15.96 2.49 8.65
C ARG A 60 17.04 1.40 8.76
N ASP A 61 17.43 1.10 9.99
CA ASP A 61 18.43 0.07 10.30
C ASP A 61 17.93 -1.35 10.03
N GLU A 62 16.65 -1.64 10.32
CA GLU A 62 16.02 -2.94 10.01
C GLU A 62 15.83 -3.13 8.51
N HIS A 63 15.40 -2.08 7.80
CA HIS A 63 15.31 -2.12 6.33
C HIS A 63 16.68 -2.33 5.70
N ALA A 64 17.70 -1.60 6.15
CA ALA A 64 19.07 -1.75 5.66
C ALA A 64 19.64 -3.15 5.96
N ALA A 65 19.38 -3.70 7.16
CA ALA A 65 19.78 -5.06 7.51
C ALA A 65 19.07 -6.12 6.66
N PHE A 66 17.77 -5.95 6.40
CA PHE A 66 17.02 -6.85 5.52
C PHE A 66 17.55 -6.81 4.09
N VAL A 67 17.71 -5.62 3.50
CA VAL A 67 18.30 -5.46 2.16
C VAL A 67 19.70 -6.05 2.09
N HIS A 68 20.52 -5.87 3.14
CA HIS A 68 21.84 -6.48 3.22
C HIS A 68 21.76 -8.02 3.27
N SER A 69 20.77 -8.58 3.97
CA SER A 69 20.56 -10.04 4.02
C SER A 69 20.12 -10.65 2.70
N LEU A 70 19.56 -9.84 1.79
CA LEU A 70 19.17 -10.25 0.45
C LEU A 70 20.31 -10.15 -0.59
N ALA A 71 21.50 -9.70 -0.19
CA ALA A 71 22.61 -9.45 -1.13
C ALA A 71 23.05 -10.69 -1.92
N ASP A 72 22.80 -11.89 -1.39
CA ASP A 72 23.13 -13.17 -2.02
C ASP A 72 21.92 -13.85 -2.71
N ASP A 73 20.76 -13.20 -2.76
CA ASP A 73 19.57 -13.71 -3.45
C ASP A 73 19.53 -13.23 -4.91
N PRO A 74 19.81 -14.10 -5.90
CA PRO A 74 19.92 -13.72 -7.30
C PRO A 74 18.58 -13.29 -7.92
N ASP A 75 17.44 -13.67 -7.33
CA ASP A 75 16.12 -13.27 -7.82
C ASP A 75 15.71 -11.89 -7.29
N LEU A 76 16.36 -11.40 -6.22
CA LEU A 76 16.10 -10.12 -5.57
C LEU A 76 17.22 -9.09 -5.79
N ALA A 77 18.36 -9.50 -6.35
CA ALA A 77 19.42 -8.63 -6.86
C ALA A 77 18.94 -7.82 -8.08
N THR A 78 18.17 -6.77 -7.86
CA THR A 78 17.79 -5.81 -8.90
C THR A 78 18.50 -4.47 -8.70
N THR A 79 18.86 -3.86 -9.84
CA THR A 79 19.73 -2.67 -10.02
C THR A 79 19.18 -1.40 -9.39
#